data_AF-S6F9Q0-F1
#
_entry.id   AF-S6F9Q0-F1
#
_cell.length_a   1.000
_cell.length_b   1.000
_cell.length_c   1.000
_cell.angle_alpha   90.00
_cell.angle_beta   90.00
_cell.angle_gamma   90.00
#
_symmetry.space_group_name_H-M   'P 1'
#
loop_
_entity.id
_entity.type
_entity.pdbx_description
1 polymer ?
#
loop_
_entity_poly.entity_id
_entity_poly.type
_entity_poly.pdbx_seq_one_letter_code
_entity_poly.pdbx_strand_id
1 'polypeptide(L)'
;MKFYQKSKEELLHSYDVKIDRGLSSTQVTDNRERYGENKLPEEKEESYLKVFFKSFKEPIIIVLLGAVALSFFSSFYSFQIVGDKKHGLESLYEAIAIAILIIINAFLGFWQEISARKNLNSLKEMNNRFASVLRNGALEKISSNELVVGDIVKVTVGDFVEADIRWLELDELQLIESHLTGEADAIIKNIEVINENVEIGDQTNMGFSGSIVSNGQGIGIVVATGENTELGKISQLMKDEGIKSSPLQETVKKLTKTLMKISAGIVLLTFVFGLISSGEFSINSITSVFSTSIALAVASIPDALPVVLSIVLTIGAVKMSKNKGLIKTLSSVETLGSTSYICSDKTGTLTQNEMTVTKFYANGQLYNVDGLGYRSIGEIHLVPKGEKNVNFAQFMKNIVLCNDSSVKEVEGQVKTFGNPTEVALTVLGSKAGYSKNKLREL
;
A
#
# COMPACT_ATOMS: atom_id res chain seq x y z
N MET A 1 -21.16 14.39 6.14
CA MET A 1 -22.48 14.37 6.84
C MET A 1 -22.36 13.39 7.99
N LYS A 2 -22.93 13.66 9.18
CA LYS A 2 -22.80 12.76 10.33
C LYS A 2 -23.89 11.70 10.30
N PHE A 3 -23.65 10.60 9.57
CA PHE A 3 -24.65 9.55 9.37
C PHE A 3 -25.03 8.82 10.67
N TYR A 4 -24.13 8.74 11.64
CA TYR A 4 -24.38 8.19 12.98
C TYR A 4 -25.42 8.99 13.79
N GLN A 5 -25.72 10.23 13.41
CA GLN A 5 -26.73 11.07 14.07
C GLN A 5 -28.12 10.94 13.42
N LYS A 6 -28.25 10.16 12.35
CA LYS A 6 -29.53 9.96 11.65
C LYS A 6 -30.22 8.68 12.07
N SER A 7 -31.55 8.73 12.10
CA SER A 7 -32.38 7.55 12.36
C SER A 7 -32.41 6.61 11.14
N LYS A 8 -32.83 5.36 11.38
CA LYS A 8 -33.06 4.34 10.33
C LYS A 8 -34.06 4.85 9.30
N GLU A 9 -35.17 5.43 9.76
CA GLU A 9 -36.27 5.92 8.93
C GLU A 9 -35.84 7.10 8.06
N GLU A 10 -35.09 8.05 8.64
CA GLU A 10 -34.57 9.20 7.91
C GLU A 10 -33.63 8.78 6.77
N LEU A 11 -32.76 7.80 7.01
CA LEU A 11 -31.83 7.32 6.00
C LEU A 11 -32.54 6.56 4.88
N LEU A 12 -33.42 5.62 5.24
CA LEU A 12 -34.22 4.86 4.26
C LEU A 12 -35.06 5.80 3.38
N HIS A 13 -35.67 6.84 3.97
CA HIS A 13 -36.40 7.86 3.23
C HIS A 13 -35.47 8.72 2.37
N SER A 14 -34.29 9.10 2.87
CA SER A 14 -33.36 9.96 2.12
C SER A 14 -32.76 9.30 0.88
N TYR A 15 -32.62 7.96 0.90
CA TYR A 15 -32.11 7.17 -0.22
C TYR A 15 -33.21 6.49 -1.04
N ASP A 16 -34.49 6.68 -0.67
CA ASP A 16 -35.66 6.03 -1.29
C ASP A 16 -35.51 4.50 -1.40
N VAL A 17 -35.10 3.87 -0.29
CA VAL A 17 -34.82 2.43 -0.20
C VAL A 17 -35.70 1.79 0.86
N LYS A 18 -36.17 0.57 0.58
CA LYS A 18 -36.84 -0.28 1.57
C LYS A 18 -35.92 -1.42 1.99
N ILE A 19 -35.92 -1.73 3.29
CA ILE A 19 -35.03 -2.74 3.86
C ILE A 19 -35.29 -4.17 3.35
N ASP A 20 -36.52 -4.47 2.92
CA ASP A 20 -36.96 -5.79 2.43
C ASP A 20 -36.69 -6.01 0.94
N ARG A 21 -36.53 -4.91 0.17
CA ARG A 21 -36.28 -4.97 -1.27
C ARG A 21 -34.89 -4.49 -1.69
N GLY A 22 -34.26 -3.64 -0.89
CA GLY A 22 -33.05 -2.94 -1.27
C GLY A 22 -33.23 -2.03 -2.48
N LEU A 23 -32.14 -1.72 -3.17
CA LEU A 23 -32.15 -0.86 -4.37
C LEU A 23 -32.68 -1.61 -5.59
N SER A 24 -33.38 -0.89 -6.47
CA SER A 24 -33.70 -1.36 -7.82
C SER A 24 -32.50 -1.19 -8.77
N SER A 25 -32.45 -1.97 -9.85
CA SER A 25 -31.36 -1.86 -10.84
C SER A 25 -31.18 -0.46 -11.42
N THR A 26 -32.27 0.30 -11.58
CA THR A 26 -32.23 1.70 -12.05
C THR A 26 -31.59 2.61 -11.00
N GLN A 27 -31.99 2.49 -9.73
CA GLN A 27 -31.39 3.27 -8.65
C GLN A 27 -29.91 2.94 -8.45
N VAL A 28 -29.47 1.70 -8.71
CA VAL A 28 -28.06 1.33 -8.66
C VAL A 28 -27.27 2.11 -9.72
N THR A 29 -27.78 2.21 -10.95
CA THR A 29 -27.12 2.99 -12.02
C THR A 29 -27.08 4.48 -11.66
N ASP A 30 -28.21 5.04 -11.22
CA ASP A 30 -28.29 6.47 -10.85
C ASP A 30 -27.36 6.81 -9.67
N ASN A 31 -27.31 5.95 -8.64
CA ASN A 31 -26.43 6.14 -7.50
C ASN A 31 -24.96 5.96 -7.89
N ARG A 32 -24.64 5.07 -8.84
CA ARG A 32 -23.27 4.92 -9.36
C ARG A 32 -22.81 6.17 -10.11
N GLU A 33 -23.67 6.78 -10.92
CA GLU A 33 -23.36 8.04 -11.59
C GLU A 33 -23.19 9.20 -10.60
N ARG A 34 -24.01 9.22 -9.54
CA ARG A 34 -24.01 10.31 -8.56
C ARG A 34 -22.86 10.23 -7.54
N TYR A 35 -22.57 9.04 -7.03
CA TYR A 35 -21.62 8.83 -5.92
C TYR A 35 -20.31 8.17 -6.34
N GLY A 36 -20.25 7.63 -7.56
CA GLY A 36 -19.09 6.89 -8.07
C GLY A 36 -19.09 5.42 -7.64
N GLU A 37 -18.06 4.71 -8.10
CA GLU A 37 -17.81 3.31 -7.75
C GLU A 37 -17.17 3.18 -6.36
N ASN A 38 -17.30 2.02 -5.73
CA ASN A 38 -16.60 1.71 -4.50
C ASN A 38 -15.14 1.33 -4.76
N LYS A 39 -14.37 2.26 -5.33
CA LYS A 39 -12.96 2.07 -5.67
C LYS A 39 -12.15 3.26 -5.18
N LEU A 40 -11.00 2.97 -4.56
CA LEU A 40 -10.01 4.01 -4.28
C LEU A 40 -9.36 4.46 -5.60
N PRO A 41 -9.13 5.76 -5.81
CA PRO A 41 -8.65 6.27 -7.09
C PRO A 41 -7.26 5.72 -7.32
N GLU A 42 -7.12 4.93 -8.37
CA GLU A 42 -5.81 4.53 -8.84
C GLU A 42 -5.16 5.75 -9.50
N GLU A 43 -3.86 5.95 -9.26
CA GLU A 43 -3.11 6.91 -10.05
C GLU A 43 -3.29 6.58 -11.52
N LYS A 44 -3.77 7.56 -12.30
CA LYS A 44 -3.86 7.40 -13.75
C LYS A 44 -2.46 7.06 -14.26
N GLU A 45 -2.31 5.88 -14.82
CA GLU A 45 -1.05 5.47 -15.42
C GLU A 45 -0.66 6.51 -16.47
N GLU A 46 0.57 7.03 -16.38
CA GLU A 46 1.07 7.91 -17.43
C GLU A 46 1.01 7.16 -18.76
N SER A 47 0.41 7.76 -19.78
CA SER A 47 0.37 7.19 -21.13
C SER A 47 1.79 6.81 -21.58
N TYR A 48 1.93 5.65 -22.23
CA TYR A 48 3.21 5.18 -22.76
C TYR A 48 3.92 6.23 -23.63
N LEU A 49 3.17 7.01 -24.44
CA LEU A 49 3.74 8.10 -25.23
C LEU A 49 4.32 9.20 -24.34
N LYS A 50 3.62 9.57 -23.27
CA LYS A 50 4.10 10.57 -22.31
C LYS A 50 5.36 10.11 -21.60
N VAL A 51 5.44 8.82 -21.25
CA VAL A 51 6.64 8.19 -20.67
C VAL A 51 7.81 8.24 -21.66
N PHE A 52 7.59 7.89 -22.92
CA PHE A 52 8.63 7.97 -23.95
C PHE A 52 9.17 9.39 -24.15
N PHE A 53 8.29 10.40 -24.26
CA PHE A 53 8.71 11.79 -24.42
C PHE A 53 9.35 12.41 -23.17
N LYS A 54 9.15 11.81 -21.99
CA LYS A 54 9.78 12.26 -20.74
C LYS A 54 11.30 12.06 -20.78
N SER A 55 11.79 10.98 -21.39
CA SER A 55 13.22 10.74 -21.58
C SER A 55 13.89 11.87 -22.36
N PHE A 56 13.22 12.48 -23.34
CA PHE A 56 13.77 13.61 -24.10
C PHE A 56 13.91 14.91 -23.30
N LYS A 57 13.26 15.01 -22.13
CA LYS A 57 13.38 16.17 -21.22
C LYS A 57 14.54 16.04 -20.25
N GLU A 58 15.27 14.92 -20.27
CA GLU A 58 16.43 14.75 -19.40
C GLU A 58 17.55 15.74 -19.79
N PRO A 59 18.19 16.42 -18.82
CA PRO A 59 19.19 17.46 -19.10
C PRO A 59 20.30 17.04 -20.06
N ILE A 60 20.69 15.77 -20.01
CA ILE A 60 21.75 15.20 -20.85
C ILE A 60 21.29 15.06 -22.30
N ILE A 61 20.06 14.55 -22.51
CA ILE A 61 19.47 14.44 -23.84
C ILE A 61 19.26 15.83 -24.43
N ILE A 62 18.91 16.83 -23.62
CA ILE A 62 18.82 18.23 -24.08
C ILE A 62 20.18 18.75 -24.60
N VAL A 63 21.28 18.49 -23.90
CA VAL A 63 22.63 18.87 -24.35
C VAL A 63 23.00 18.13 -25.65
N LEU A 64 22.72 16.83 -25.73
CA LEU A 64 22.96 16.03 -26.93
C LEU A 64 22.11 16.48 -28.13
N LEU A 65 20.85 16.87 -27.91
CA LEU A 65 20.01 17.47 -28.95
C LEU A 65 20.59 18.80 -29.44
N GLY A 66 21.15 19.61 -28.54
CA GLY A 66 21.90 20.81 -28.89
C GLY A 66 23.13 20.52 -29.75
N ALA A 67 23.87 19.46 -29.42
CA ALA A 67 25.00 18.98 -30.21
C ALA A 67 24.59 18.54 -31.62
N VAL A 68 23.53 17.73 -31.74
CA VAL A 68 22.98 17.30 -33.03
C VAL A 68 22.58 18.50 -33.88
N ALA A 69 21.89 19.48 -33.30
CA ALA A 69 21.49 20.70 -34.01
C ALA A 69 22.72 21.46 -34.54
N LEU A 70 23.75 21.65 -33.71
CA LEU A 70 24.96 22.37 -34.09
C LEU A 70 25.79 21.64 -35.15
N SER A 71 25.97 20.32 -35.03
CA SER A 71 26.66 19.51 -36.05
C SER A 71 25.89 19.49 -37.37
N PHE A 72 24.55 19.48 -37.33
CA PHE A 72 23.72 19.57 -38.52
C PHE A 72 23.82 20.94 -39.21
N PHE A 73 23.77 22.04 -38.45
CA PHE A 73 23.98 23.39 -38.98
C PHE A 73 25.39 23.58 -39.56
N SER A 74 26.42 23.03 -38.91
CA SER A 74 27.80 23.02 -39.41
C SER A 74 27.93 22.29 -40.75
N SER A 75 27.31 21.11 -40.85
CA SER A 75 27.27 20.34 -42.10
C SER A 75 26.59 21.14 -43.22
N PHE A 76 25.43 21.73 -42.93
CA PHE A 76 24.68 22.54 -43.89
C PHE A 76 25.48 23.76 -44.37
N TYR A 77 26.13 24.49 -43.45
CA TYR A 77 26.99 25.63 -43.78
C TYR A 77 28.20 25.21 -44.64
N SER A 78 28.87 24.12 -44.27
CA SER A 78 30.04 23.61 -45.00
C SER A 78 29.67 23.15 -46.42
N PHE A 79 28.51 22.51 -46.58
CA PHE A 79 28.04 22.00 -47.86
C PHE A 79 27.58 23.12 -48.82
N GLN A 80 26.95 24.17 -48.28
CA GLN A 80 26.27 25.17 -49.09
C GLN A 80 27.07 26.47 -49.29
N ILE A 81 27.98 26.82 -48.37
CA ILE A 81 28.71 28.10 -48.40
C ILE A 81 30.20 27.89 -48.66
N VAL A 82 30.84 26.90 -48.03
CA VAL A 82 32.30 26.68 -48.15
C VAL A 82 32.65 25.72 -49.30
N GLY A 83 31.73 24.83 -49.67
CA GLY A 83 31.93 23.85 -50.74
C GLY A 83 32.87 22.70 -50.36
N ASP A 84 33.28 22.60 -49.09
CA ASP A 84 34.11 21.52 -48.58
C ASP A 84 33.26 20.30 -48.24
N LYS A 85 33.20 19.38 -49.21
CA LYS A 85 32.41 18.15 -49.09
C LYS A 85 32.95 17.20 -48.02
N LYS A 86 34.24 17.26 -47.66
CA LYS A 86 34.82 16.35 -46.66
C LYS A 86 34.35 16.72 -45.26
N HIS A 87 34.52 17.97 -44.86
CA HIS A 87 34.07 18.43 -43.55
C HIS A 87 32.54 18.41 -43.40
N GLY A 88 31.80 18.72 -44.47
CA GLY A 88 30.34 18.60 -44.47
C GLY A 88 29.84 17.17 -44.21
N LEU A 89 30.49 16.15 -44.79
CA LEU A 89 30.16 14.75 -44.51
C LEU A 89 30.56 14.33 -43.09
N GLU A 90 31.72 14.74 -42.60
CA GLU A 90 32.19 14.41 -41.23
C GLU A 90 31.20 14.91 -40.17
N SER A 91 30.79 16.18 -40.23
CA SER A 91 29.81 16.74 -39.29
C SER A 91 28.42 16.10 -39.41
N LEU A 92 28.04 15.62 -40.61
CA LEU A 92 26.79 14.88 -40.79
C LEU A 92 26.85 13.49 -40.13
N TYR A 93 27.97 12.78 -40.28
CA TYR A 93 28.17 11.50 -39.59
C TYR A 93 28.16 11.66 -38.07
N GLU A 94 28.77 12.71 -37.54
CA GLU A 94 28.72 13.04 -36.11
C GLU A 94 27.27 13.29 -35.64
N ALA A 95 26.50 14.10 -36.36
CA ALA A 95 25.11 14.39 -36.03
C ALA A 95 24.25 13.11 -36.02
N ILE A 96 24.41 12.24 -37.03
CA ILE A 96 23.70 10.97 -37.14
C ILE A 96 24.11 10.02 -36.01
N ALA A 97 25.40 9.90 -35.70
CA ALA A 97 25.90 9.03 -34.63
C ALA A 97 25.31 9.44 -33.27
N ILE A 98 25.32 10.74 -32.96
CA ILE A 98 24.73 11.26 -31.72
C ILE A 98 23.21 11.05 -31.70
N ALA A 99 22.52 11.27 -32.83
CA ALA A 99 21.07 11.06 -32.92
C ALA A 99 20.68 9.59 -32.67
N ILE A 100 21.43 8.62 -33.23
CA ILE A 100 21.24 7.19 -32.96
C ILE A 100 21.41 6.90 -31.48
N LEU A 101 22.43 7.46 -30.84
CA LEU A 101 22.69 7.27 -29.42
C LEU A 101 21.53 7.80 -28.54
N ILE A 102 20.97 8.98 -28.87
CA ILE A 102 19.79 9.53 -28.18
C ILE A 102 18.60 8.57 -28.31
N ILE A 103 18.33 8.04 -29.51
CA ILE A 103 17.20 7.14 -29.76
C ILE A 103 17.35 5.84 -28.97
N ILE A 104 18.55 5.25 -28.96
CA ILE A 104 18.84 4.02 -28.19
C ILE A 104 18.61 4.28 -26.69
N ASN A 105 19.12 5.39 -26.15
CA ASN A 105 18.94 5.72 -24.74
C ASN A 105 17.48 5.99 -24.37
N ALA A 106 16.73 6.71 -25.22
CA ALA A 106 15.30 6.95 -25.01
C ALA A 106 14.51 5.63 -25.03
N PHE A 107 14.82 4.72 -25.95
CA PHE A 107 14.17 3.40 -26.03
C PHE A 107 14.50 2.53 -24.81
N LEU A 108 15.77 2.50 -24.38
CA LEU A 108 16.18 1.79 -23.17
C LEU A 108 15.47 2.34 -21.94
N GLY A 109 15.41 3.66 -21.76
CA GLY A 109 14.70 4.29 -20.64
C GLY A 109 13.20 3.97 -20.65
N PHE A 110 12.56 4.04 -21.81
CA PHE A 110 11.15 3.67 -21.98
C PHE A 110 10.88 2.19 -21.63
N TRP A 111 11.70 1.28 -22.14
CA TRP A 111 11.55 -0.15 -21.87
C TRP A 111 11.78 -0.49 -20.39
N GLN A 112 12.76 0.16 -19.76
CA GLN A 112 13.04 0.03 -18.32
C GLN A 112 11.83 0.47 -17.47
N GLU A 113 11.22 1.61 -17.80
CA GLU A 113 10.07 2.12 -17.05
C GLU A 113 8.82 1.23 -17.20
N ILE A 114 8.57 0.69 -18.40
CA ILE A 114 7.44 -0.23 -18.62
C ILE A 114 7.64 -1.58 -17.91
N SER A 115 8.85 -2.14 -18.00
CA SER A 115 9.15 -3.42 -17.35
C SER A 115 8.96 -3.33 -15.83
N ALA A 116 9.39 -2.22 -15.23
CA ALA A 116 9.17 -1.95 -13.80
C ALA A 116 7.68 -1.86 -13.44
N ARG A 117 6.85 -1.17 -14.25
CA ARG A 117 5.40 -1.05 -14.02
C ARG A 117 4.68 -2.40 -14.10
N LYS A 118 5.00 -3.21 -15.11
CA LYS A 118 4.34 -4.51 -15.34
C LYS A 118 4.52 -5.48 -14.17
N ASN A 119 5.72 -5.52 -13.59
CA ASN A 119 6.02 -6.39 -12.45
C ASN A 119 5.30 -5.96 -11.15
N LEU A 120 4.93 -4.68 -11.04
CA LEU A 120 4.16 -4.17 -9.89
C LEU A 120 2.65 -4.39 -10.05
N ASN A 121 2.12 -4.26 -11.27
CA ASN A 121 0.69 -4.44 -11.51
C ASN A 121 0.22 -5.89 -11.34
N SER A 122 1.05 -6.89 -11.67
CA SER A 122 0.73 -8.31 -11.43
C SER A 122 0.57 -8.65 -9.94
N LEU A 123 1.07 -7.82 -9.03
CA LEU A 123 0.88 -7.99 -7.59
C LEU A 123 -0.43 -7.35 -7.08
N LYS A 124 -1.03 -6.43 -7.83
CA LYS A 124 -2.27 -5.73 -7.45
C LYS A 124 -3.53 -6.53 -7.78
N GLU A 125 -3.50 -7.37 -8.82
CA GLU A 125 -4.68 -8.11 -9.31
C GLU A 125 -5.13 -9.28 -8.42
N MET A 126 -4.43 -9.57 -7.32
CA MET A 126 -4.70 -10.73 -6.46
C MET A 126 -5.78 -10.53 -5.38
N ASN A 127 -6.53 -9.42 -5.37
CA ASN A 127 -7.37 -9.04 -4.21
C ASN A 127 -8.81 -8.63 -4.57
N ASN A 128 -9.56 -9.49 -5.27
CA ASN A 128 -10.99 -9.28 -5.49
C ASN A 128 -11.80 -9.77 -4.28
N ARG A 129 -12.42 -8.83 -3.56
CA ARG A 129 -13.37 -9.11 -2.48
C ARG A 129 -14.81 -8.99 -2.98
N PHE A 130 -15.73 -9.62 -2.24
CA PHE A 130 -17.15 -9.70 -2.59
C PHE A 130 -18.00 -9.26 -1.41
N ALA A 131 -19.15 -8.65 -1.69
CA ALA A 131 -20.14 -8.23 -0.71
C ALA A 131 -21.51 -8.87 -1.01
N SER A 132 -22.28 -9.15 0.05
CA SER A 132 -23.65 -9.64 -0.07
C SER A 132 -24.62 -8.46 0.05
N VAL A 133 -25.37 -8.19 -1.00
CA VAL A 133 -26.31 -7.06 -1.10
C VAL A 133 -27.72 -7.54 -1.36
N LEU A 134 -28.71 -6.79 -0.89
CA LEU A 134 -30.10 -6.98 -1.24
C LEU A 134 -30.45 -5.97 -2.34
N ARG A 135 -30.80 -6.48 -3.53
CA ARG A 135 -31.23 -5.68 -4.69
C ARG A 135 -32.43 -6.33 -5.35
N ASN A 136 -33.39 -5.53 -5.81
CA ASN A 136 -34.64 -6.02 -6.42
C ASN A 136 -35.40 -7.09 -5.58
N GLY A 137 -35.23 -7.11 -4.26
CA GLY A 137 -35.81 -8.12 -3.36
C GLY A 137 -35.08 -9.45 -3.29
N ALA A 138 -33.91 -9.57 -3.93
CA ALA A 138 -33.08 -10.77 -3.89
C ALA A 138 -31.70 -10.47 -3.29
N LEU A 139 -31.19 -11.42 -2.51
CA LEU A 139 -29.85 -11.32 -1.94
C LEU A 139 -28.84 -11.85 -2.97
N GLU A 140 -27.92 -10.99 -3.38
CA GLU A 140 -26.95 -11.21 -4.44
C GLU A 140 -25.53 -11.00 -3.92
N LYS A 141 -24.57 -11.78 -4.42
CA LYS A 141 -23.14 -11.60 -4.09
C LYS A 141 -22.46 -10.90 -5.25
N ILE A 142 -22.02 -9.66 -5.02
CA ILE A 142 -21.41 -8.79 -6.03
C ILE A 142 -19.95 -8.49 -5.69
N SER A 143 -19.18 -8.01 -6.67
CA SER A 143 -17.85 -7.47 -6.39
C SER A 143 -17.97 -6.26 -5.44
N SER A 144 -17.05 -6.13 -4.48
CA SER A 144 -17.02 -4.97 -3.58
C SER A 144 -16.96 -3.64 -4.33
N ASN A 145 -16.34 -3.60 -5.52
CA ASN A 145 -16.24 -2.40 -6.36
C ASN A 145 -17.60 -1.92 -6.91
N GLU A 146 -18.57 -2.83 -7.01
CA GLU A 146 -19.91 -2.54 -7.57
C GLU A 146 -20.90 -2.01 -6.53
N LEU A 147 -20.49 -1.93 -5.26
CA LEU A 147 -21.27 -1.30 -4.18
C LEU A 147 -21.50 0.17 -4.47
N VAL A 148 -22.72 0.63 -4.17
CA VAL A 148 -23.11 2.04 -4.29
C VAL A 148 -23.75 2.52 -2.99
N VAL A 149 -23.73 3.84 -2.78
CA VAL A 149 -24.45 4.46 -1.67
C VAL A 149 -25.94 4.11 -1.76
N GLY A 150 -26.54 3.74 -0.63
CA GLY A 150 -27.92 3.28 -0.53
C GLY A 150 -28.11 1.76 -0.61
N ASP A 151 -27.09 0.98 -1.00
CA ASP A 151 -27.20 -0.49 -0.99
C ASP A 151 -27.51 -0.99 0.43
N ILE A 152 -28.43 -1.96 0.52
CA ILE A 152 -28.65 -2.71 1.75
C ILE A 152 -27.73 -3.91 1.72
N VAL A 153 -26.85 -3.99 2.70
CA VAL A 153 -25.83 -5.03 2.80
C VAL A 153 -26.10 -5.93 3.99
N LYS A 154 -25.86 -7.23 3.81
CA LYS A 154 -25.91 -8.21 4.89
C LYS A 154 -24.51 -8.74 5.12
N VAL A 155 -24.06 -8.70 6.36
CA VAL A 155 -22.77 -9.24 6.78
C VAL A 155 -22.96 -10.29 7.86
N THR A 156 -22.09 -11.30 7.84
CA THR A 156 -22.05 -12.41 8.80
C THR A 156 -20.62 -12.64 9.26
N VAL A 157 -20.44 -13.45 10.30
CA VAL A 157 -19.11 -13.77 10.85
C VAL A 157 -18.12 -14.19 9.75
N GLY A 158 -16.97 -13.50 9.73
CA GLY A 158 -15.91 -13.72 8.75
C GLY A 158 -16.00 -12.84 7.50
N ASP A 159 -17.12 -12.16 7.27
CA ASP A 159 -17.24 -11.18 6.18
C ASP A 159 -16.46 -9.89 6.52
N PHE A 160 -16.00 -9.24 5.46
CA PHE A 160 -15.46 -7.87 5.54
C PHE A 160 -16.59 -6.87 5.30
N VAL A 161 -16.50 -5.74 5.99
CA VAL A 161 -17.26 -4.54 5.69
C VAL A 161 -16.53 -3.80 4.56
N GLU A 162 -17.12 -3.75 3.37
CA GLU A 162 -16.45 -3.25 2.15
C GLU A 162 -16.70 -1.76 1.85
N ALA A 163 -17.55 -1.10 2.64
CA ALA A 163 -17.93 0.30 2.51
C ALA A 163 -18.33 0.84 3.89
N ASP A 164 -18.48 2.16 4.05
CA ASP A 164 -19.00 2.69 5.32
C ASP A 164 -20.52 2.52 5.37
N ILE A 165 -21.00 1.92 6.46
CA ILE A 165 -22.36 1.44 6.64
C ILE A 165 -22.97 2.08 7.89
N ARG A 166 -24.26 2.42 7.82
CA ARG A 166 -25.08 2.63 9.00
C ARG A 166 -25.89 1.36 9.29
N TRP A 167 -25.76 0.80 10.48
CA TRP A 167 -26.49 -0.42 10.88
C TRP A 167 -27.98 -0.17 11.07
N LEU A 168 -28.82 -1.06 10.53
CA LEU A 168 -30.28 -0.97 10.58
C LEU A 168 -30.91 -2.07 11.43
N GLU A 169 -30.34 -3.27 11.37
CA GLU A 169 -30.75 -4.44 12.15
C GLU A 169 -29.52 -5.24 12.53
N LEU A 170 -29.44 -5.69 13.78
CA LEU A 170 -28.28 -6.37 14.34
C LEU A 170 -28.72 -7.59 15.14
N ASP A 171 -27.89 -8.62 15.11
CA ASP A 171 -28.00 -9.81 15.92
C ASP A 171 -26.62 -10.09 16.51
N GLU A 172 -26.39 -9.56 17.73
CA GLU A 172 -25.12 -9.61 18.48
C GLU A 172 -23.86 -9.23 17.67
N LEU A 173 -24.01 -8.29 16.73
CA LEU A 173 -22.94 -7.90 15.83
C LEU A 173 -21.75 -7.29 16.58
N GLN A 174 -20.57 -7.84 16.33
CA GLN A 174 -19.30 -7.28 16.78
C GLN A 174 -18.34 -7.17 15.60
N LEU A 175 -17.62 -6.05 15.54
CA LEU A 175 -16.64 -5.78 14.48
C LEU A 175 -15.25 -5.55 15.06
N ILE A 176 -14.22 -6.04 14.36
CA ILE A 176 -12.83 -5.66 14.61
C ILE A 176 -12.48 -4.50 13.68
N GLU A 177 -12.18 -3.34 14.28
CA GLU A 177 -11.92 -2.07 13.58
C GLU A 177 -10.46 -1.58 13.77
N SER A 178 -9.55 -2.52 14.06
CA SER A 178 -8.14 -2.25 14.40
C SER A 178 -7.37 -1.47 13.33
N HIS A 179 -7.80 -1.55 12.07
CA HIS A 179 -7.22 -0.79 10.95
C HIS A 179 -7.50 0.72 11.00
N LEU A 180 -8.51 1.16 11.76
CA LEU A 180 -8.83 2.58 11.99
C LEU A 180 -8.54 3.02 13.43
N THR A 181 -8.82 2.18 14.42
CA THR A 181 -8.69 2.55 15.84
C THR A 181 -7.37 2.13 16.47
N GLY A 182 -6.65 1.16 15.88
CA GLY A 182 -5.44 0.56 16.46
C GLY A 182 -5.72 -0.46 17.58
N GLU A 183 -6.97 -0.60 18.02
CA GLU A 183 -7.38 -1.51 19.08
C GLU A 183 -7.89 -2.84 18.53
N ALA A 184 -7.51 -3.94 19.19
CA ALA A 184 -7.84 -5.31 18.76
C ALA A 184 -9.21 -5.80 19.20
N ASP A 185 -9.77 -5.18 20.24
CA ASP A 185 -10.99 -5.66 20.85
C ASP A 185 -12.16 -5.46 19.91
N ALA A 186 -13.04 -6.46 19.88
CA ALA A 186 -14.23 -6.41 19.06
C ALA A 186 -15.21 -5.38 19.65
N ILE A 187 -15.66 -4.45 18.82
CA ILE A 187 -16.58 -3.38 19.21
C ILE A 187 -18.00 -3.88 19.00
N ILE A 188 -18.79 -3.89 20.07
CA ILE A 188 -20.22 -4.21 20.02
C ILE A 188 -20.94 -3.08 19.29
N LYS A 189 -21.70 -3.42 18.25
CA LYS A 189 -22.45 -2.46 17.45
C LYS A 189 -23.89 -2.35 17.95
N ASN A 190 -24.49 -1.18 17.74
CA ASN A 190 -25.90 -0.91 18.03
C ASN A 190 -26.57 -0.17 16.85
N ILE A 191 -27.86 0.10 16.96
CA ILE A 191 -28.62 0.83 15.92
C ILE A 191 -29.11 2.20 16.39
N GLU A 192 -28.88 2.54 17.66
CA GLU A 192 -29.40 3.76 18.29
C GLU A 192 -28.72 5.00 17.73
N VAL A 193 -29.44 6.12 17.69
CA VAL A 193 -28.88 7.39 17.23
C VAL A 193 -27.95 7.97 18.29
N ILE A 194 -26.74 8.36 17.87
CA ILE A 194 -25.77 9.01 18.75
C ILE A 194 -25.87 10.51 18.52
N ASN A 195 -26.47 11.26 19.45
CA ASN A 195 -26.72 12.70 19.29
C ASN A 195 -25.47 13.57 19.51
N GLU A 196 -24.50 13.06 20.25
CA GLU A 196 -23.28 13.78 20.61
C GLU A 196 -22.23 13.74 19.50
N ASN A 197 -21.23 14.61 19.58
CA ASN A 197 -20.08 14.56 18.69
C ASN A 197 -19.05 13.60 19.26
N VAL A 198 -18.96 12.43 18.65
CA VAL A 198 -18.07 11.36 19.08
C VAL A 198 -16.96 11.12 18.06
N GLU A 199 -15.83 10.57 18.52
CA GLU A 199 -14.74 10.15 17.65
C GLU A 199 -15.15 8.94 16.80
N ILE A 200 -14.36 8.61 15.77
CA ILE A 200 -14.69 7.52 14.83
C ILE A 200 -14.86 6.18 15.56
N GLY A 201 -13.98 5.87 16.53
CA GLY A 201 -14.05 4.62 17.30
C GLY A 201 -15.30 4.48 18.17
N ASP A 202 -15.92 5.61 18.55
CA ASP A 202 -17.11 5.64 19.40
C ASP A 202 -18.43 5.62 18.60
N GLN A 203 -18.36 5.66 17.27
CA GLN A 203 -19.53 5.55 16.38
C GLN A 203 -20.01 4.10 16.29
N THR A 204 -20.49 3.57 17.41
CA THR A 204 -20.94 2.18 17.59
C THR A 204 -22.15 1.80 16.74
N ASN A 205 -22.82 2.75 16.11
CA ASN A 205 -23.94 2.51 15.19
C ASN A 205 -23.54 2.51 13.70
N MET A 206 -22.24 2.65 13.43
CA MET A 206 -21.62 2.61 12.11
C MET A 206 -20.75 1.35 11.97
N GLY A 207 -20.51 0.93 10.73
CA GLY A 207 -19.47 -0.02 10.35
C GLY A 207 -18.58 0.59 9.29
N PHE A 208 -17.28 0.46 9.42
CA PHE A 208 -16.33 1.14 8.53
C PHE A 208 -15.68 0.19 7.52
N SER A 209 -15.40 0.72 6.33
CA SER A 209 -14.73 -0.01 5.25
C SER A 209 -13.38 -0.57 5.72
N GLY A 210 -13.21 -1.88 5.64
CA GLY A 210 -12.03 -2.62 6.09
C GLY A 210 -12.24 -3.40 7.40
N SER A 211 -13.34 -3.15 8.13
CA SER A 211 -13.68 -3.89 9.36
C SER A 211 -14.00 -5.36 9.06
N ILE A 212 -13.74 -6.23 10.03
CA ILE A 212 -14.07 -7.67 9.94
C ILE A 212 -15.17 -7.98 10.94
N VAL A 213 -16.19 -8.75 10.51
CA VAL A 213 -17.22 -9.25 11.43
C VAL A 213 -16.65 -10.39 12.27
N SER A 214 -16.52 -10.17 13.57
CA SER A 214 -16.01 -11.19 14.50
C SER A 214 -17.12 -12.02 15.13
N ASN A 215 -18.31 -11.45 15.30
CA ASN A 215 -19.47 -12.15 15.87
C ASN A 215 -20.79 -11.62 15.30
N GLY A 216 -21.81 -12.47 15.31
CA GLY A 216 -23.17 -12.10 14.94
C GLY A 216 -23.38 -11.84 13.46
N GLN A 217 -24.46 -11.15 13.15
CA GLN A 217 -24.80 -10.70 11.80
C GLN A 217 -25.45 -9.32 11.85
N GLY A 218 -25.36 -8.60 10.74
CA GLY A 218 -25.89 -7.25 10.63
C GLY A 218 -26.46 -6.97 9.25
N ILE A 219 -27.52 -6.18 9.22
CA ILE A 219 -28.06 -5.55 8.02
C ILE A 219 -27.83 -4.05 8.16
N GLY A 220 -27.26 -3.44 7.13
CA GLY A 220 -26.97 -2.02 7.13
C GLY A 220 -27.14 -1.39 5.76
N ILE A 221 -27.19 -0.06 5.73
CA ILE A 221 -27.23 0.73 4.50
C ILE A 221 -25.86 1.38 4.25
N VAL A 222 -25.36 1.27 3.02
CA VAL A 222 -24.13 1.93 2.60
C VAL A 222 -24.34 3.44 2.57
N VAL A 223 -23.51 4.18 3.30
CA VAL A 223 -23.58 5.65 3.38
C VAL A 223 -22.39 6.34 2.73
N ALA A 224 -21.27 5.65 2.55
CA ALA A 224 -20.14 6.13 1.77
C ALA A 224 -19.38 4.98 1.11
N THR A 225 -18.86 5.23 -0.09
CA THR A 225 -18.08 4.30 -0.92
C THR A 225 -16.79 4.94 -1.38
N GLY A 226 -15.78 4.11 -1.68
CA GLY A 226 -14.51 4.52 -2.27
C GLY A 226 -13.82 5.63 -1.48
N GLU A 227 -13.50 6.73 -2.14
CA GLU A 227 -12.86 7.93 -1.58
C GLU A 227 -13.61 8.57 -0.40
N ASN A 228 -14.93 8.41 -0.37
CA ASN A 228 -15.78 9.09 0.61
C ASN A 228 -15.84 8.35 1.95
N THR A 229 -15.35 7.10 2.01
CA THR A 229 -15.22 6.34 3.26
C THR A 229 -14.17 6.94 4.18
N GLU A 230 -14.21 6.66 5.49
CA GLU A 230 -13.14 7.09 6.42
C GLU A 230 -11.77 6.54 6.00
N LEU A 231 -11.72 5.27 5.57
CA LEU A 231 -10.50 4.68 5.01
C LEU A 231 -10.05 5.37 3.71
N GLY A 232 -11.00 5.77 2.86
CA GLY A 232 -10.76 6.51 1.63
C GLY A 232 -10.20 7.90 1.87
N LYS A 233 -10.72 8.64 2.85
CA LYS A 233 -10.20 9.95 3.27
C LYS A 233 -8.78 9.84 3.81
N ILE A 234 -8.49 8.81 4.62
CA ILE A 234 -7.12 8.52 5.08
C ILE A 234 -6.21 8.26 3.87
N SER A 235 -6.67 7.46 2.90
CA SER A 235 -5.91 7.19 1.68
C SER A 235 -5.64 8.46 0.85
N GLN A 236 -6.56 9.41 0.79
CA GLN A 236 -6.36 10.71 0.14
C GLN A 236 -5.31 11.56 0.87
N LEU A 237 -5.40 11.67 2.20
CA LEU A 237 -4.41 12.40 3.00
C LEU A 237 -2.99 11.86 2.79
N MET A 238 -2.85 10.54 2.65
CA MET A 238 -1.56 9.91 2.33
C MET A 238 -1.09 10.16 0.90
N LYS A 239 -1.99 10.39 -0.06
CA LYS A 239 -1.64 10.66 -1.46
C LYS A 239 -1.12 12.07 -1.69
N ASP A 240 -1.64 13.05 -0.94
CA ASP A 240 -1.19 14.44 -1.04
C ASP A 240 0.28 14.59 -0.57
N GLU A 241 0.78 13.65 0.23
CA GLU A 241 2.21 13.51 0.48
C GLU A 241 2.90 12.79 -0.69
N GLY A 242 3.19 13.55 -1.76
CA GLY A 242 3.86 13.02 -2.94
C GLY A 242 5.09 12.16 -2.60
N ILE A 243 5.28 11.08 -3.37
CA ILE A 243 6.37 10.10 -3.18
C ILE A 243 7.71 10.85 -3.13
N LYS A 244 8.31 10.93 -1.94
CA LYS A 244 9.64 11.51 -1.76
C LYS A 244 10.69 10.60 -2.40
N SER A 245 11.68 11.21 -3.05
CA SER A 245 12.83 10.47 -3.59
C SER A 245 13.57 9.74 -2.47
N SER A 246 14.12 8.56 -2.76
CA SER A 246 14.89 7.81 -1.77
C SER A 246 16.24 8.50 -1.47
N PRO A 247 16.87 8.24 -0.30
CA PRO A 247 18.16 8.85 0.04
C PRO A 247 19.26 8.62 -1.02
N LEU A 248 19.31 7.44 -1.63
CA LEU A 248 20.21 7.11 -2.73
C LEU A 248 19.87 7.88 -3.99
N GLN A 249 18.58 8.01 -4.34
CA GLN A 249 18.17 8.83 -5.48
C GLN A 249 18.57 10.29 -5.27
N GLU A 250 18.44 10.84 -4.07
CA GLU A 250 18.92 12.19 -3.75
C GLU A 250 20.44 12.29 -3.87
N THR A 251 21.16 11.29 -3.37
CA THR A 251 22.63 11.24 -3.41
C THR A 251 23.13 11.17 -4.86
N VAL A 252 22.52 10.30 -5.67
CA VAL A 252 22.79 10.19 -7.11
C VAL A 252 22.46 11.51 -7.80
N LYS A 253 21.32 12.14 -7.51
CA LYS A 253 20.95 13.44 -8.09
C LYS A 253 21.96 14.53 -7.71
N LYS A 254 22.45 14.55 -6.47
CA LYS A 254 23.50 15.48 -6.01
C LYS A 254 24.84 15.21 -6.72
N LEU A 255 25.21 13.93 -6.87
CA LEU A 255 26.41 13.51 -7.61
C LEU A 255 26.31 13.94 -9.08
N THR A 256 25.23 13.58 -9.78
CA THR A 256 24.98 13.96 -11.17
C THR A 256 24.99 15.48 -11.33
N LYS A 257 24.37 16.24 -10.43
CA LYS A 257 24.38 17.72 -10.49
C LYS A 257 25.79 18.27 -10.29
N THR A 258 26.60 17.68 -9.42
CA THR A 258 27.99 18.08 -9.20
C THR A 258 28.85 17.77 -10.42
N LEU A 259 28.74 16.56 -10.97
CA LEU A 259 29.45 16.15 -12.20
C LEU A 259 29.06 17.05 -13.37
N MET A 260 27.76 17.33 -13.56
CA MET A 260 27.31 18.26 -14.61
C MET A 260 27.91 19.67 -14.45
N LYS A 261 28.04 20.19 -13.23
CA LYS A 261 28.69 21.49 -12.99
C LYS A 261 30.18 21.45 -13.35
N ILE A 262 30.88 20.38 -12.98
CA ILE A 262 32.31 20.19 -13.29
C ILE A 262 32.49 20.06 -14.80
N SER A 263 31.72 19.20 -15.47
CA SER A 263 31.77 19.03 -16.91
C SER A 263 31.43 20.32 -17.65
N ALA A 264 30.42 21.08 -17.21
CA ALA A 264 30.12 22.38 -17.79
C ALA A 264 31.31 23.37 -17.64
N GLY A 265 32.00 23.34 -16.50
CA GLY A 265 33.23 24.12 -16.31
C GLY A 265 34.37 23.71 -17.24
N ILE A 266 34.59 22.40 -17.42
CA ILE A 266 35.60 21.87 -18.35
C ILE A 266 35.24 22.21 -19.80
N VAL A 267 33.98 22.08 -20.18
CA VAL A 267 33.46 22.49 -21.50
C VAL A 267 33.73 23.98 -21.73
N LEU A 268 33.41 24.84 -20.76
CA LEU A 268 33.67 26.27 -20.87
C LEU A 268 35.17 26.58 -20.99
N LEU A 269 36.01 25.92 -20.19
CA LEU A 269 37.47 26.11 -20.22
C LEU A 269 38.08 25.64 -21.54
N THR A 270 37.71 24.45 -22.01
CA THR A 270 38.15 23.92 -23.31
C THR A 270 37.65 24.78 -24.46
N PHE A 271 36.44 25.33 -24.36
CA PHE A 271 35.89 26.28 -25.32
C PHE A 271 36.70 27.57 -25.38
N VAL A 272 36.95 28.21 -24.23
CA VAL A 272 37.75 29.45 -24.15
C VAL A 272 39.19 29.23 -24.59
N PHE A 273 39.82 28.15 -24.14
CA PHE A 273 41.19 27.81 -24.56
C PHE A 273 41.26 27.50 -26.06
N GLY A 274 40.27 26.77 -26.59
CA GLY A 274 40.13 26.50 -28.01
C GLY A 274 40.02 27.78 -28.82
N LEU A 275 39.20 28.74 -28.40
CA LEU A 275 39.07 30.05 -29.06
C LEU A 275 40.38 30.84 -29.05
N ILE A 276 41.09 30.88 -27.90
CA ILE A 276 42.37 31.60 -27.77
C ILE A 276 43.45 30.95 -28.64
N SER A 277 43.54 29.61 -28.60
CA SER A 277 44.58 28.86 -29.32
C SER A 277 44.36 28.82 -30.83
N SER A 278 43.11 28.95 -31.29
CA SER A 278 42.78 28.96 -32.72
C SER A 278 43.12 30.28 -33.40
N GLY A 279 43.19 31.39 -32.66
CA GLY A 279 43.49 32.74 -33.19
C GLY A 279 42.46 33.32 -34.17
N GLU A 280 41.56 32.50 -34.73
CA GLU A 280 40.51 32.85 -35.68
C GLU A 280 39.14 32.37 -35.20
N PHE A 281 38.14 33.27 -35.20
CA PHE A 281 36.72 32.95 -34.96
C PHE A 281 36.06 32.34 -36.21
N SER A 282 36.68 31.31 -36.79
CA SER A 282 36.07 30.56 -37.89
C SER A 282 35.05 29.57 -37.33
N ILE A 283 33.93 29.40 -38.06
CA ILE A 283 32.87 28.44 -37.72
C ILE A 283 33.44 27.03 -37.52
N ASN A 284 34.46 26.65 -38.31
CA ASN A 284 35.11 25.34 -38.24
C ASN A 284 35.85 25.10 -36.91
N SER A 285 36.51 26.14 -36.38
CA SER A 285 37.21 26.10 -35.09
C SER A 285 36.22 26.04 -33.93
N ILE A 286 35.10 26.75 -34.05
CA ILE A 286 34.01 26.69 -33.05
C ILE A 286 33.41 25.29 -33.02
N THR A 287 33.15 24.67 -34.18
CA THR A 287 32.54 23.34 -34.26
C THR A 287 33.45 22.22 -33.77
N SER A 288 34.77 22.29 -34.04
CA SER A 288 35.72 21.27 -33.58
C SER A 288 35.96 21.31 -32.07
N VAL A 289 36.08 22.53 -31.53
CA VAL A 289 36.18 22.76 -30.08
C VAL A 289 34.89 22.33 -29.40
N PHE A 290 33.72 22.64 -29.97
CA PHE A 290 32.43 22.22 -29.44
C PHE A 290 32.24 20.71 -29.48
N SER A 291 32.62 20.03 -30.57
CA SER A 291 32.58 18.56 -30.70
C SER A 291 33.44 17.88 -29.63
N THR A 292 34.66 18.39 -29.41
CA THR A 292 35.56 17.90 -28.34
C THR A 292 34.96 18.12 -26.95
N SER A 293 34.36 19.29 -26.71
CA SER A 293 33.68 19.59 -25.44
C SER A 293 32.46 18.70 -25.19
N ILE A 294 31.65 18.39 -26.22
CA ILE A 294 30.53 17.44 -26.11
C ILE A 294 31.03 16.04 -25.81
N ALA A 295 32.05 15.56 -26.51
CA ALA A 295 32.63 14.24 -26.27
C ALA A 295 33.11 14.09 -24.81
N LEU A 296 33.75 15.13 -24.26
CA LEU A 296 34.14 15.19 -22.85
C LEU A 296 32.93 15.22 -21.90
N ALA A 297 31.88 15.98 -22.25
CA ALA A 297 30.66 16.05 -21.45
C ALA A 297 29.95 14.70 -21.39
N VAL A 298 29.80 14.01 -22.52
CA VAL A 298 29.21 12.67 -22.62
C VAL A 298 30.02 11.64 -21.85
N ALA A 299 31.36 11.65 -22.01
CA ALA A 299 32.25 10.72 -21.31
C ALA A 299 32.23 10.89 -19.78
N SER A 300 31.86 12.08 -19.29
CA SER A 300 31.83 12.39 -17.85
C SER A 300 30.54 11.94 -17.15
N ILE A 301 29.51 11.53 -17.90
CA ILE A 301 28.21 11.20 -17.36
C ILE A 301 28.15 9.69 -17.10
N PRO A 302 27.87 9.24 -15.85
CA PRO A 302 27.74 7.84 -15.52
C PRO A 302 26.34 7.34 -15.92
N ASP A 303 26.14 7.09 -17.21
CA ASP A 303 24.89 6.61 -17.82
C ASP A 303 24.50 5.19 -17.39
N ALA A 304 25.49 4.35 -17.06
CA ALA A 304 25.26 3.00 -16.55
C ALA A 304 24.76 2.97 -15.09
N LEU A 305 24.86 4.08 -14.35
CA LEU A 305 24.58 4.10 -12.92
C LEU A 305 23.13 3.71 -12.57
N PRO A 306 22.07 4.21 -13.25
CA PRO A 306 20.69 3.79 -12.97
C PRO A 306 20.46 2.29 -13.18
N VAL A 307 21.09 1.70 -14.19
CA VAL A 307 20.98 0.27 -14.49
C VAL A 307 21.63 -0.57 -13.41
N VAL A 308 22.87 -0.23 -13.03
CA VAL A 308 23.60 -0.91 -11.95
C VAL A 308 22.80 -0.82 -10.64
N LEU A 309 22.29 0.35 -10.30
CA LEU A 309 21.45 0.55 -9.12
C LEU A 309 20.18 -0.30 -9.16
N SER A 310 19.48 -0.33 -10.29
CA SER A 310 18.28 -1.16 -10.45
C SER A 310 18.56 -2.65 -10.26
N ILE A 311 19.67 -3.16 -10.82
CA ILE A 311 20.08 -4.56 -10.66
C ILE A 311 20.37 -4.86 -9.18
N VAL A 312 21.17 -4.02 -8.51
CA VAL A 312 21.53 -4.21 -7.10
C VAL A 312 20.30 -4.16 -6.20
N LEU A 313 19.39 -3.19 -6.40
CA LEU A 313 18.13 -3.09 -5.64
C LEU A 313 17.21 -4.29 -5.90
N THR A 314 17.16 -4.79 -7.14
CA THR A 314 16.37 -5.98 -7.49
C THR A 314 16.89 -7.22 -6.79
N ILE A 315 18.21 -7.43 -6.77
CA ILE A 315 18.83 -8.54 -6.02
C ILE A 315 18.47 -8.44 -4.53
N GLY A 316 18.53 -7.23 -3.95
CA GLY A 316 18.12 -6.97 -2.57
C GLY A 316 16.64 -7.30 -2.33
N ALA A 317 15.74 -6.85 -3.21
CA ALA A 317 14.32 -7.10 -3.12
C ALA A 317 13.98 -8.60 -3.19
N VAL A 318 14.62 -9.34 -4.10
CA VAL A 318 14.46 -10.80 -4.21
C VAL A 318 14.92 -11.50 -2.92
N LYS A 319 16.04 -11.06 -2.34
CA LYS A 319 16.55 -11.62 -1.08
C LYS A 319 15.61 -11.34 0.10
N MET A 320 15.02 -10.15 0.17
CA MET A 320 14.02 -9.79 1.20
C MET A 320 12.72 -10.57 1.04
N SER A 321 12.26 -10.77 -0.20
CA SER A 321 11.06 -11.56 -0.51
C SER A 321 11.19 -13.02 -0.08
N LYS A 322 12.37 -13.63 -0.26
CA LYS A 322 12.67 -14.98 0.26
C LYS A 322 12.55 -15.07 1.79
N ASN A 323 12.72 -13.95 2.49
CA ASN A 323 12.56 -13.85 3.95
C ASN A 323 11.18 -13.32 4.36
N LYS A 324 10.15 -13.52 3.51
CA LYS A 324 8.75 -13.12 3.76
C LYS A 324 8.51 -11.59 3.80
N GLY A 325 9.47 -10.77 3.37
CA GLY A 325 9.29 -9.33 3.21
C GLY A 325 8.79 -8.98 1.82
N LEU A 326 7.53 -8.55 1.68
CA LEU A 326 6.99 -8.12 0.39
C LEU A 326 7.45 -6.69 0.07
N ILE A 327 8.27 -6.54 -0.97
CA ILE A 327 8.75 -5.24 -1.44
C ILE A 327 7.82 -4.70 -2.53
N LYS A 328 7.16 -3.57 -2.25
CA LYS A 328 6.26 -2.90 -3.19
C LYS A 328 6.97 -1.93 -4.14
N THR A 329 8.14 -1.40 -3.79
CA THR A 329 8.97 -0.57 -4.67
C THR A 329 10.45 -0.88 -4.45
N LEU A 330 11.27 -0.85 -5.51
CA LEU A 330 12.70 -1.17 -5.42
C LEU A 330 13.46 -0.23 -4.45
N SER A 331 13.03 1.04 -4.35
CA SER A 331 13.60 2.02 -3.43
C SER A 331 13.33 1.71 -1.95
N SER A 332 12.33 0.88 -1.61
CA SER A 332 12.07 0.48 -0.23
C SER A 332 13.22 -0.32 0.39
N VAL A 333 13.97 -1.08 -0.42
CA VAL A 333 15.12 -1.88 0.05
C VAL A 333 16.18 -0.99 0.69
N GLU A 334 16.51 0.11 0.02
CA GLU A 334 17.50 1.08 0.47
C GLU A 334 16.97 1.98 1.60
N THR A 335 15.71 2.39 1.50
CA THR A 335 15.03 3.16 2.57
C THR A 335 15.05 2.38 3.89
N LEU A 336 14.78 1.07 3.86
CA LEU A 336 14.84 0.24 5.07
C LEU A 336 16.27 0.17 5.64
N GLY A 337 17.28 0.04 4.77
CA GLY A 337 18.69 0.04 5.19
C GLY A 337 19.15 1.37 5.80
N SER A 338 18.49 2.47 5.46
CA SER A 338 18.80 3.83 5.96
C SER A 338 17.85 4.27 7.07
N THR A 339 16.99 3.38 7.57
CA THR A 339 15.97 3.72 8.58
C THR A 339 16.65 4.03 9.92
N SER A 340 16.39 5.23 10.45
CA SER A 340 16.92 5.68 11.75
C SER A 340 15.91 5.51 12.89
N TYR A 341 14.61 5.50 12.57
CA TYR A 341 13.52 5.37 13.53
C TYR A 341 12.49 4.38 12.97
N ILE A 342 12.07 3.44 13.81
CA ILE A 342 10.99 2.51 13.50
C ILE A 342 9.80 2.91 14.38
N CYS A 343 8.81 3.55 13.78
CA CYS A 343 7.51 3.75 14.38
C CYS A 343 6.68 2.50 14.07
N SER A 344 6.43 1.68 15.07
CA SER A 344 5.68 0.43 14.91
C SER A 344 4.38 0.52 15.69
N ASP A 345 3.29 0.10 15.07
CA ASP A 345 2.06 -0.17 15.80
C ASP A 345 2.27 -1.33 16.79
N LYS A 346 1.54 -1.29 17.90
CA LYS A 346 1.62 -2.35 18.94
C LYS A 346 0.85 -3.59 18.49
N THR A 347 -0.42 -3.39 18.19
CA THR A 347 -1.40 -4.45 17.96
C THR A 347 -1.19 -5.07 16.57
N GLY A 348 -0.99 -6.38 16.49
CA GLY A 348 -0.81 -7.09 15.21
C GLY A 348 0.56 -6.92 14.53
N THR A 349 1.42 -6.02 15.03
CA THR A 349 2.81 -5.87 14.56
C THR A 349 3.82 -6.30 15.62
N LEU A 350 3.83 -5.66 16.80
CA LEU A 350 4.68 -6.08 17.92
C LEU A 350 4.08 -7.24 18.71
N THR A 351 2.76 -7.33 18.71
CA THR A 351 1.99 -8.38 19.38
C THR A 351 1.35 -9.29 18.36
N GLN A 352 1.11 -10.55 18.72
CA GLN A 352 0.47 -11.54 17.84
C GLN A 352 -1.02 -11.29 17.62
N ASN A 353 -1.59 -10.27 18.27
CA ASN A 353 -3.03 -10.04 18.31
C ASN A 353 -3.84 -11.25 18.81
N GLU A 354 -3.23 -12.06 19.69
CA GLU A 354 -3.85 -13.22 20.32
C GLU A 354 -3.96 -12.97 21.83
N MET A 355 -5.18 -12.72 22.29
CA MET A 355 -5.44 -12.53 23.72
C MET A 355 -4.99 -13.78 24.49
N THR A 356 -4.12 -13.60 25.49
CA THR A 356 -3.49 -14.73 26.18
C THR A 356 -3.55 -14.52 27.69
N VAL A 357 -4.04 -15.52 28.42
CA VAL A 357 -3.95 -15.51 29.88
C VAL A 357 -2.51 -15.74 30.29
N THR A 358 -1.89 -14.75 30.92
CA THR A 358 -0.51 -14.83 31.43
C THR A 358 -0.45 -15.15 32.91
N LYS A 359 -1.48 -14.77 33.67
CA LYS A 359 -1.61 -15.01 35.11
C LYS A 359 -3.07 -15.18 35.51
N PHE A 360 -3.32 -15.94 36.57
CA PHE A 360 -4.62 -15.97 37.23
C PHE A 360 -4.46 -16.14 38.74
N TYR A 361 -5.47 -15.70 39.48
CA TYR A 361 -5.51 -15.83 40.93
C TYR A 361 -6.67 -16.74 41.34
N ALA A 362 -6.37 -17.82 42.05
CA ALA A 362 -7.37 -18.77 42.51
C ALA A 362 -6.99 -19.29 43.89
N ASN A 363 -7.99 -19.45 44.77
CA ASN A 363 -7.83 -20.03 46.10
C ASN A 363 -6.69 -19.42 46.92
N GLY A 364 -6.59 -18.09 46.92
CA GLY A 364 -5.58 -17.37 47.69
C GLY A 364 -4.18 -17.32 47.04
N GLN A 365 -4.01 -17.92 45.86
CA GLN A 365 -2.72 -18.16 45.23
C GLN A 365 -2.65 -17.57 43.82
N LEU A 366 -1.48 -17.03 43.47
CA LEU A 366 -1.19 -16.49 42.14
C LEU A 366 -0.48 -17.53 41.29
N TYR A 367 -0.93 -17.68 40.05
CA TYR A 367 -0.36 -18.60 39.08
C TYR A 367 0.12 -17.83 37.84
N ASN A 368 1.29 -18.19 37.33
CA ASN A 368 1.77 -17.82 36.01
C ASN A 368 1.42 -18.91 35.01
N VAL A 369 1.16 -18.52 33.76
CA VAL A 369 0.82 -19.41 32.66
C VAL A 369 1.83 -19.19 31.54
N ASP A 370 2.51 -20.28 31.17
CA ASP A 370 3.45 -20.28 30.07
C ASP A 370 2.76 -20.56 28.73
N GLY A 371 3.48 -20.27 27.65
CA GLY A 371 2.99 -20.41 26.27
C GLY A 371 2.13 -19.21 25.85
N LEU A 372 2.54 -18.55 24.77
CA LEU A 372 1.80 -17.43 24.19
C LEU A 372 0.85 -17.89 23.10
N GLY A 373 -0.22 -17.14 22.91
CA GLY A 373 -1.17 -17.35 21.83
C GLY A 373 -2.17 -18.48 22.07
N TYR A 374 -2.79 -18.95 20.99
CA TYR A 374 -3.91 -19.89 21.05
C TYR A 374 -3.53 -21.37 21.00
N ARG A 375 -2.23 -21.69 21.06
CA ARG A 375 -1.78 -23.08 21.18
C ARG A 375 -1.97 -23.58 22.60
N SER A 376 -2.49 -24.79 22.76
CA SER A 376 -2.63 -25.49 24.04
C SER A 376 -1.32 -26.11 24.53
N ILE A 377 -0.21 -25.35 24.42
CA ILE A 377 1.13 -25.74 24.86
C ILE A 377 1.57 -24.74 25.92
N GLY A 378 1.98 -25.23 27.08
CA GLY A 378 2.45 -24.41 28.20
C GLY A 378 2.12 -25.03 29.54
N GLU A 379 2.86 -24.65 30.58
CA GLU A 379 2.67 -25.13 31.94
C GLU A 379 2.13 -24.01 32.84
N ILE A 380 1.52 -24.40 33.97
CA ILE A 380 0.99 -23.48 34.96
C ILE A 380 1.85 -23.60 36.22
N HIS A 381 2.35 -22.46 36.70
CA HIS A 381 3.30 -22.40 37.82
C HIS A 381 2.78 -21.52 38.95
N LEU A 382 2.90 -21.98 40.19
CA LEU A 382 2.59 -21.19 41.38
C LEU A 382 3.65 -20.08 41.62
N VAL A 383 3.21 -18.90 42.07
CA VAL A 383 4.06 -17.77 42.43
C VAL A 383 3.85 -17.37 43.91
N PRO A 384 4.88 -17.42 44.77
CA PRO A 384 6.25 -17.93 44.54
C PRO A 384 6.28 -19.47 44.42
N LYS A 385 7.32 -20.02 43.76
CA LYS A 385 7.49 -21.47 43.60
C LYS A 385 7.53 -22.15 44.98
N GLY A 386 6.46 -22.84 45.31
CA GLY A 386 6.33 -23.64 46.52
C GLY A 386 5.46 -24.86 46.25
N GLU A 387 5.71 -25.97 46.95
CA GLU A 387 4.81 -27.11 46.94
C GLU A 387 3.84 -27.00 48.11
N LYS A 388 2.53 -26.98 47.81
CA LYS A 388 1.54 -27.95 48.31
C LYS A 388 0.12 -27.49 47.93
N ASN A 389 -0.58 -28.40 47.25
CA ASN A 389 -1.98 -28.32 46.80
C ASN A 389 -2.30 -27.31 45.69
N VAL A 390 -1.97 -27.70 44.46
CA VAL A 390 -2.51 -27.12 43.22
C VAL A 390 -3.98 -27.53 43.09
N ASN A 391 -4.89 -26.82 43.73
CA ASN A 391 -6.31 -27.03 43.53
C ASN A 391 -6.93 -25.78 42.91
N PHE A 392 -6.84 -25.67 41.59
CA PHE A 392 -7.62 -24.71 40.80
C PHE A 392 -8.65 -25.43 39.91
N ALA A 393 -8.95 -26.70 40.20
CA ALA A 393 -9.81 -27.53 39.35
C ALA A 393 -11.20 -26.91 39.16
N GLN A 394 -11.81 -26.39 40.23
CA GLN A 394 -13.12 -25.74 40.13
C GLN A 394 -13.07 -24.45 39.31
N PHE A 395 -12.00 -23.67 39.46
CA PHE A 395 -11.78 -22.47 38.63
C PHE A 395 -11.70 -22.86 37.15
N MET A 396 -10.91 -23.88 36.80
CA MET A 396 -10.78 -24.37 35.42
C MET A 396 -12.09 -24.91 34.86
N LYS A 397 -12.86 -25.67 35.65
CA LYS A 397 -14.19 -26.15 35.24
C LYS A 397 -15.13 -24.98 34.94
N ASN A 398 -15.18 -23.99 35.83
CA ASN A 398 -16.08 -22.85 35.69
C ASN A 398 -15.75 -22.02 34.44
N ILE A 399 -14.47 -21.70 34.19
CA ILE A 399 -14.08 -20.89 33.02
C ILE A 399 -14.28 -21.62 31.68
N VAL A 400 -14.25 -22.96 31.67
CA VAL A 400 -14.46 -23.76 30.45
C VAL A 400 -15.95 -24.00 30.20
N LEU A 401 -16.76 -24.15 31.26
CA LEU A 401 -18.20 -24.40 31.13
C LEU A 401 -19.00 -23.11 30.88
N CYS A 402 -18.61 -22.00 31.52
CA CYS A 402 -19.26 -20.69 31.38
C CYS A 402 -18.65 -19.88 30.21
N ASN A 403 -18.43 -20.53 29.09
CA ASN A 403 -17.69 -19.97 27.96
C ASN A 403 -18.14 -20.65 26.68
N ASP A 404 -18.50 -19.90 25.64
CA ASP A 404 -19.05 -20.42 24.40
C ASP A 404 -18.06 -20.51 23.25
N SER A 405 -16.82 -20.09 23.48
CA SER A 405 -15.75 -20.28 22.53
C SER A 405 -15.36 -21.75 22.33
N SER A 406 -14.75 -22.01 21.17
CA SER A 406 -14.10 -23.28 20.89
C SER A 406 -12.80 -23.07 20.13
N VAL A 407 -11.84 -23.94 20.38
CA VAL A 407 -10.53 -23.94 19.72
C VAL A 407 -10.34 -25.30 19.08
N LYS A 408 -10.06 -25.32 17.78
CA LYS A 408 -9.82 -26.53 17.00
C LYS A 408 -8.52 -26.40 16.24
N GLU A 409 -7.71 -27.45 16.28
CA GLU A 409 -6.52 -27.53 15.45
C GLU A 409 -6.88 -28.27 14.15
N VAL A 410 -6.75 -27.59 13.02
CA VAL A 410 -7.05 -28.14 11.68
C VAL A 410 -5.80 -27.93 10.82
N GLU A 411 -5.22 -29.01 10.31
CA GLU A 411 -4.02 -28.96 9.44
C GLU A 411 -2.83 -28.20 10.06
N GLY A 412 -2.66 -28.29 11.39
CA GLY A 412 -1.59 -27.59 12.11
C GLY A 412 -1.82 -26.08 12.31
N GLN A 413 -3.00 -25.57 11.93
CA GLN A 413 -3.45 -24.21 12.23
C GLN A 413 -4.52 -24.23 13.31
N VAL A 414 -4.38 -23.36 14.30
CA VAL A 414 -5.37 -23.17 15.36
C VAL A 414 -6.48 -22.27 14.82
N LYS A 415 -7.68 -22.82 14.67
CA LYS A 415 -8.90 -22.06 14.38
C LYS A 415 -9.67 -21.83 15.67
N THR A 416 -9.96 -20.57 15.94
CA THR A 416 -10.68 -20.14 17.13
C THR A 416 -12.06 -19.62 16.73
N PHE A 417 -13.05 -19.89 17.58
CA PHE A 417 -14.43 -19.44 17.42
C PHE A 417 -14.87 -18.83 18.74
N GLY A 418 -15.44 -17.63 18.70
CA GLY A 418 -15.81 -16.86 19.91
C GLY A 418 -14.91 -15.64 20.10
N ASN A 419 -15.22 -14.83 21.12
CA ASN A 419 -14.45 -13.61 21.39
C ASN A 419 -13.03 -13.93 21.92
N PRO A 420 -12.02 -13.05 21.70
CA PRO A 420 -10.63 -13.32 22.08
C PRO A 420 -10.44 -13.66 23.56
N THR A 421 -11.20 -13.04 24.46
CA THR A 421 -11.12 -13.28 25.92
C THR A 421 -11.60 -14.68 26.28
N GLU A 422 -12.74 -15.09 25.75
CA GLU A 422 -13.27 -16.44 25.92
C GLU A 422 -12.35 -17.48 25.32
N VAL A 423 -11.84 -17.24 24.11
CA VAL A 423 -10.85 -18.12 23.47
C VAL A 423 -9.63 -18.29 24.36
N ALA A 424 -9.10 -17.19 24.95
CA ALA A 424 -7.95 -17.25 25.86
C ALA A 424 -8.22 -18.11 27.10
N LEU A 425 -9.43 -18.04 27.66
CA LEU A 425 -9.86 -18.86 28.80
C LEU A 425 -10.05 -20.34 28.42
N THR A 426 -10.56 -20.64 27.22
CA THR A 426 -10.66 -22.01 26.71
C THR A 426 -9.28 -22.63 26.48
N VAL A 427 -8.32 -21.83 25.98
CA VAL A 427 -6.92 -22.27 25.82
C VAL A 427 -6.27 -22.50 27.19
N LEU A 428 -6.51 -21.63 28.18
CA LEU A 428 -6.05 -21.84 29.55
C LEU A 428 -6.56 -23.17 30.12
N GLY A 429 -7.87 -23.43 29.99
CA GLY A 429 -8.46 -24.69 30.41
C GLY A 429 -7.80 -25.89 29.73
N SER A 430 -7.56 -25.78 28.41
CA SER A 430 -6.90 -26.82 27.63
C SER A 430 -5.46 -27.09 28.08
N LYS A 431 -4.67 -26.05 28.39
CA LYS A 431 -3.32 -26.19 28.98
C LYS A 431 -3.34 -26.90 30.33
N ALA A 432 -4.40 -26.70 31.13
CA ALA A 432 -4.63 -27.39 32.39
C ALA A 432 -5.24 -28.80 32.24
N GLY A 433 -5.48 -29.28 31.01
CA GLY A 433 -6.06 -30.60 30.72
C GLY A 433 -7.60 -30.65 30.78
N TYR A 434 -8.28 -29.52 30.90
CA TYR A 434 -9.75 -29.42 30.92
C TYR A 434 -10.28 -29.06 29.53
N SER A 435 -11.33 -29.75 29.08
CA SER A 435 -12.00 -29.45 27.82
C SER A 435 -13.52 -29.51 28.00
N LYS A 436 -14.25 -28.64 27.31
CA LYS A 436 -15.72 -28.52 27.43
C LYS A 436 -16.43 -29.85 27.13
N ASN A 437 -15.96 -30.60 26.14
CA ASN A 437 -16.52 -31.92 25.80
C ASN A 437 -16.34 -32.94 26.93
N LYS A 438 -15.12 -33.10 27.45
CA LYS A 438 -14.84 -34.03 28.58
C LYS A 438 -15.61 -33.67 29.85
N LEU A 439 -15.89 -32.38 30.07
CA LEU A 439 -16.58 -31.91 31.27
C LEU A 439 -18.11 -32.00 31.19
N ARG A 440 -18.70 -32.10 29.99
CA ARG A 440 -20.15 -32.28 29.81
C ARG A 440 -20.58 -33.75 29.88
N GLU A 441 -19.64 -34.68 29.72
CA GLU A 441 -19.87 -36.12 29.82
C GLU A 441 -19.76 -36.65 31.26
N LEU A 442 -19.26 -35.82 32.19
CA LEU A 442 -19.20 -36.06 33.64
C LEU A 442 -20.41 -35.44 34.35
#